data_AF-A0A372J7A0-F1
#
_entry.id   AF-A0A372J7A0-F1
#
_cell.length_a   1.000
_cell.length_b   1.000
_cell.length_c   1.000
_cell.angle_alpha   90.00
_cell.angle_beta   90.00
_cell.angle_gamma   90.00
#
_symmetry.space_group_name_H-M   'P 1'
#
loop_
_entity.id
_entity.type
_entity.pdbx_description
1 polymer ?
#
loop_
_entity_poly.entity_id
_entity_poly.type
_entity_poly.pdbx_seq_one_letter_code
_entity_poly.pdbx_strand_id
1 'polypeptide(L)'
;MSALAADGRTPGVLAPHWLGAGHRRALAEAVRAGLEDPGVHPVDAVHLADVLTELHVAAARDVVWPAPAARVRRVTGWDADVLPVRLSARERAAALALPDLAPVLRRVLGEGRP
;
A
#
# COMPACT_ATOMS: atom_id res chain seq x y z
N MET A 1 -11.41 -38.10 6.21
CA MET A 1 -11.34 -36.69 6.65
C MET A 1 -9.93 -36.20 6.35
N SER A 2 -9.74 -35.47 5.25
CA SER A 2 -8.43 -34.96 4.87
C SER A 2 -8.18 -33.66 5.64
N ALA A 3 -7.14 -33.64 6.47
CA ALA A 3 -6.70 -32.42 7.12
C ALA A 3 -6.24 -31.45 6.04
N LEU A 4 -6.91 -30.30 5.92
CA LEU A 4 -6.38 -29.16 5.18
C LEU A 4 -4.98 -28.89 5.75
N ALA A 5 -3.95 -29.11 4.95
CA ALA A 5 -2.64 -28.59 5.25
C ALA A 5 -2.85 -27.09 5.44
N ALA A 6 -2.74 -26.63 6.69
CA ALA A 6 -2.59 -25.22 6.99
C ALA A 6 -1.30 -24.84 6.28
N ASP A 7 -1.46 -24.30 5.07
CA ASP A 7 -0.36 -23.90 4.24
C ASP A 7 0.46 -22.93 5.09
N GLY A 8 1.64 -23.38 5.53
CA GLY A 8 2.48 -22.74 6.54
C GLY A 8 3.09 -21.43 6.07
N ARG A 9 2.38 -20.69 5.22
CA ARG A 9 2.71 -19.35 4.79
C ARG A 9 2.39 -18.43 5.95
N THR A 10 3.41 -18.07 6.71
CA THR A 10 3.37 -16.93 7.61
C THR A 10 2.62 -15.79 6.92
N PRO A 11 1.58 -15.19 7.53
CA PRO A 11 0.91 -14.04 6.96
C PRO A 11 1.98 -13.01 6.57
N GLY A 12 1.96 -12.58 5.31
CA GLY A 12 2.95 -11.64 4.79
C GLY A 12 2.98 -10.40 5.70
N VAL A 13 4.16 -10.02 6.18
CA VAL A 13 4.31 -8.83 7.02
C VAL A 13 3.85 -7.62 6.19
N LEU A 14 2.85 -6.90 6.71
CA LEU A 14 2.38 -5.66 6.10
C LEU A 14 3.21 -4.49 6.63
N ALA A 15 4.14 -4.01 5.80
CA ALA A 15 5.02 -2.91 6.15
C ALA A 15 4.28 -1.56 6.00
N PRO A 16 4.36 -0.66 6.99
CA PRO A 16 3.73 0.66 6.88
C PRO A 16 4.57 1.59 5.99
N HIS A 17 3.96 2.09 4.93
CA HIS A 17 4.46 3.19 4.10
C HIS A 17 3.70 4.47 4.44
N TRP A 18 4.39 5.47 4.97
CA TRP A 18 3.78 6.74 5.39
C TRP A 18 3.64 7.69 4.21
N LEU A 19 2.42 7.81 3.69
CA LEU A 19 2.12 8.57 2.48
C LEU A 19 1.26 9.78 2.83
N GLY A 20 1.58 10.97 2.33
CA GLY A 20 0.69 12.15 2.31
C GLY A 20 -0.46 11.98 1.30
N ALA A 21 -1.46 12.87 1.33
CA ALA A 21 -2.65 12.74 0.48
C ALA A 21 -2.32 12.80 -1.02
N GLY A 22 -1.40 13.68 -1.42
CA GLY A 22 -0.94 13.76 -2.81
C GLY A 22 -0.31 12.45 -3.28
N HIS A 23 0.55 11.85 -2.46
CA HIS A 23 1.17 10.55 -2.75
C HIS A 23 0.14 9.42 -2.82
N ARG A 24 -0.83 9.36 -1.90
CA ARG A 24 -1.90 8.35 -1.93
C ARG A 24 -2.77 8.48 -3.17
N ARG A 25 -3.11 9.71 -3.58
CA ARG A 25 -3.89 9.98 -4.78
C ARG A 25 -3.13 9.54 -6.04
N ALA A 26 -1.88 9.96 -6.17
CA ALA A 26 -1.04 9.58 -7.31
C ALA A 26 -0.84 8.06 -7.38
N LEU A 27 -0.69 7.38 -6.23
CA LEU A 27 -0.62 5.92 -6.19
C LEU A 27 -1.94 5.28 -6.63
N ALA A 28 -3.09 5.78 -6.15
CA ALA A 28 -4.40 5.28 -6.58
C ALA A 28 -4.62 5.45 -8.08
N GLU A 29 -4.22 6.59 -8.65
CA GLU A 29 -4.32 6.87 -10.08
C GLU A 29 -3.43 5.92 -10.91
N ALA A 30 -2.16 5.74 -10.52
CA ALA A 30 -1.26 4.81 -11.19
C ALA A 30 -1.75 3.35 -11.12
N VAL A 31 -2.27 2.93 -9.96
CA VAL A 31 -2.79 1.57 -9.78
C VAL A 31 -4.04 1.34 -10.62
N ARG A 32 -4.96 2.31 -10.70
CA ARG A 32 -6.14 2.21 -11.57
C ARG A 32 -5.75 2.10 -13.04
N ALA A 33 -4.81 2.94 -13.50
CA ALA A 33 -4.30 2.86 -14.86
C ALA A 33 -3.66 1.49 -15.15
N GLY A 34 -2.88 0.95 -14.21
CA GLY A 34 -2.31 -0.39 -14.34
C GLY A 34 -3.37 -1.50 -14.40
N LEU A 35 -4.47 -1.39 -13.65
CA LEU A 35 -5.57 -2.36 -13.71
C LEU A 35 -6.35 -2.33 -15.03
N GLU A 36 -6.28 -1.22 -15.77
CA GLU A 36 -6.86 -1.08 -17.12
C GLU A 36 -5.92 -1.60 -18.22
N ASP A 37 -4.64 -1.83 -17.91
CA ASP A 37 -3.65 -2.31 -18.88
C ASP A 37 -3.77 -3.84 -19.07
N PRO A 38 -4.12 -4.33 -20.28
CA PRO A 38 -4.22 -5.76 -20.57
C PRO A 38 -2.88 -6.49 -20.50
N GLY A 39 -1.75 -5.77 -20.46
CA GLY A 39 -0.41 -6.32 -20.29
C GLY A 39 -0.05 -6.67 -18.84
N VAL A 40 -0.84 -6.25 -17.85
CA VAL A 40 -0.58 -6.57 -16.45
C VAL A 40 -0.86 -8.05 -16.18
N HIS A 41 0.10 -8.72 -15.55
CA HIS A 41 -0.04 -10.11 -15.18
C HIS A 41 -1.23 -10.30 -14.21
N PRO A 42 -2.11 -11.31 -14.41
CA PRO A 42 -3.33 -11.44 -13.59
C PRO A 42 -3.10 -11.52 -12.08
N VAL A 43 -1.98 -12.10 -11.64
CA VAL A 43 -1.61 -12.14 -10.21
C VAL A 43 -1.23 -10.75 -9.69
N ASP A 44 -0.54 -9.95 -10.49
CA ASP A 44 -0.20 -8.58 -10.11
C ASP A 44 -1.46 -7.71 -10.07
N ALA A 45 -2.43 -7.95 -10.96
CA ALA A 45 -3.73 -7.27 -10.91
C ALA A 45 -4.48 -7.52 -9.58
N VAL A 46 -4.43 -8.74 -9.02
CA VAL A 46 -4.98 -9.03 -7.69
C VAL A 46 -4.27 -8.19 -6.62
N HIS A 47 -2.94 -8.18 -6.63
CA HIS A 47 -2.17 -7.40 -5.67
C HIS A 47 -2.38 -5.88 -5.81
N LEU A 48 -2.55 -5.38 -7.03
CA LEU A 48 -2.89 -3.99 -7.31
C LEU A 48 -4.29 -3.63 -6.78
N ALA A 49 -5.27 -4.53 -6.91
CA ALA A 49 -6.60 -4.33 -6.31
C ALA A 49 -6.53 -4.29 -4.77
N ASP A 50 -5.67 -5.10 -4.16
CA ASP A 50 -5.41 -5.07 -2.72
C ASP A 50 -4.76 -3.74 -2.28
N VAL A 51 -3.86 -3.17 -3.09
CA VAL A 51 -3.29 -1.82 -2.85
C VAL A 51 -4.40 -0.77 -2.83
N LEU A 52 -5.33 -0.78 -3.78
CA LEU A 52 -6.48 0.15 -3.76
C LEU A 52 -7.32 -0.04 -2.50
N THR A 53 -7.55 -1.29 -2.09
CA THR A 53 -8.31 -1.60 -0.87
C THR A 53 -7.61 -1.01 0.36
N GLU A 54 -6.32 -1.25 0.55
CA GLU A 54 -5.59 -0.69 1.69
C GLU A 54 -5.55 0.84 1.66
N LEU A 55 -5.52 1.50 0.50
CA LEU A 55 -5.61 2.97 0.43
C LEU A 55 -6.93 3.50 1.01
N HIS A 56 -8.04 2.82 0.73
CA HIS A 56 -9.35 3.16 1.33
C HIS A 56 -9.38 2.80 2.81
N VAL A 57 -8.85 1.65 3.20
CA VAL A 57 -8.77 1.23 4.60
C VAL A 57 -7.92 2.19 5.42
N ALA A 58 -6.80 2.69 4.88
CA ALA A 58 -5.95 3.67 5.55
C ALA A 58 -6.69 4.97 5.81
N ALA A 59 -7.48 5.46 4.85
CA ALA A 59 -8.33 6.63 5.02
C ALA A 59 -9.44 6.38 6.07
N ALA A 60 -10.13 5.25 5.99
CA ALA A 60 -11.17 4.89 6.95
C ALA A 60 -10.60 4.74 8.38
N ARG A 61 -9.42 4.13 8.52
CA ARG A 61 -8.71 3.94 9.79
C ARG A 61 -8.41 5.27 10.48
N ASP A 62 -8.06 6.31 9.71
CA ASP A 62 -7.82 7.65 10.28
C ASP A 62 -9.09 8.29 10.83
N VAL A 63 -10.24 8.00 10.23
CA VAL A 63 -11.54 8.51 10.70
C VAL A 63 -12.00 7.75 11.95
N VAL A 64 -11.90 6.41 11.93
CA VAL A 64 -12.41 5.55 13.02
C VAL A 64 -11.50 5.59 14.24
N TRP A 65 -10.18 5.61 14.04
CA TRP A 65 -9.19 5.67 15.11
C TRP A 65 -8.14 6.74 14.80
N PRO A 66 -8.45 8.04 15.00
CA PRO A 66 -7.54 9.14 14.63
C PRO A 66 -6.32 9.24 15.54
N ALA A 67 -6.45 8.86 16.81
CA ALA A 67 -5.43 9.13 17.82
C ALA A 67 -4.05 8.50 17.54
N PRO A 68 -3.94 7.23 17.07
CA PRO A 68 -2.65 6.63 16.73
C PRO A 68 -1.87 7.38 15.64
N ALA A 69 -2.50 7.72 14.50
CA ALA A 69 -1.83 8.42 13.42
C ALA A 69 -1.45 9.85 13.82
N ALA A 70 -2.35 10.55 14.53
CA ALA A 70 -2.09 11.89 15.06
C ALA A 70 -0.89 11.93 16.02
N ARG A 71 -0.68 10.90 16.84
CA ARG A 71 0.52 10.81 17.70
C ARG A 71 1.80 10.72 16.89
N VAL A 72 1.83 9.87 15.87
CA VAL A 72 3.02 9.73 15.00
C VAL A 72 3.31 11.04 14.29
N ARG A 73 2.32 11.66 13.64
CA ARG A 73 2.45 12.95 12.95
C ARG A 73 3.03 14.03 13.87
N ARG A 74 2.55 14.10 15.12
CA ARG A 74 3.05 15.06 16.12
C ARG A 74 4.53 14.88 16.43
N VAL A 75 5.00 13.64 16.62
CA VAL A 75 6.40 13.37 17.01
C VAL A 75 7.36 13.46 15.82
N THR A 76 6.89 13.20 14.60
CA THR A 76 7.70 13.30 13.39
C THR A 76 7.68 14.69 12.74
N GLY A 77 6.73 15.55 13.13
CA GLY A 77 6.46 16.81 12.43
C GLY A 77 5.85 16.62 11.04
N TRP A 78 5.25 15.45 10.77
CA TRP A 78 4.60 15.19 9.49
C TRP A 78 3.27 15.92 9.38
N ASP A 79 2.88 16.18 8.12
CA ASP A 79 1.61 16.81 7.80
C ASP A 79 0.41 16.02 8.34
N ALA A 80 -0.68 16.74 8.60
CA ALA A 80 -1.89 16.22 9.23
C ALA A 80 -2.59 15.13 8.39
N ASP A 81 -2.26 15.03 7.11
CA ASP A 81 -2.85 14.10 6.15
C ASP A 81 -1.98 12.86 5.91
N VAL A 82 -0.81 12.73 6.53
CA VAL A 82 0.10 11.58 6.32
C VAL A 82 -0.46 10.32 6.98
N LEU A 83 -0.62 9.25 6.20
CA LEU A 83 -1.25 7.99 6.65
C LEU A 83 -0.35 6.78 6.44
N PRO A 84 -0.38 5.80 7.36
CA PRO A 84 0.29 4.53 7.15
C PRO A 84 -0.55 3.65 6.20
N VAL A 85 -0.01 3.41 5.00
CA VAL A 85 -0.53 2.45 4.02
C VAL A 85 0.26 1.16 4.17
N ARG A 86 -0.40 0.08 4.58
CA ARG A 86 0.27 -1.17 4.97
C ARG A 86 0.29 -2.17 3.81
N LEU A 87 1.45 -2.32 3.17
CA LEU A 87 1.57 -3.18 1.99
C LEU A 87 2.36 -4.44 2.30
N SER A 88 1.93 -5.57 1.73
CA SER A 88 2.75 -6.77 1.65
C SER A 88 3.89 -6.58 0.65
N ALA A 89 4.91 -7.45 0.73
CA ALA A 89 6.01 -7.43 -0.23
C ALA A 89 5.54 -7.61 -1.68
N ARG A 90 4.45 -8.36 -1.90
CA ARG A 90 3.87 -8.61 -3.22
C ARG A 90 3.09 -7.40 -3.75
N GLU A 91 2.24 -6.81 -2.92
CA GLU A 91 1.54 -5.55 -3.24
C GLU A 91 2.53 -4.44 -3.59
N ARG A 92 3.58 -4.29 -2.78
CA ARG A 92 4.64 -3.32 -3.01
C ARG A 92 5.39 -3.58 -4.31
N ALA A 93 5.76 -4.84 -4.59
CA ALA A 93 6.45 -5.20 -5.83
C ALA A 93 5.59 -4.94 -7.07
N ALA A 94 4.31 -5.32 -7.03
CA ALA A 94 3.35 -5.05 -8.10
C ALA A 94 3.20 -3.54 -8.35
N ALA A 95 3.07 -2.73 -7.28
CA ALA A 95 3.00 -1.27 -7.41
C ALA A 95 4.29 -0.67 -8.00
N LEU A 96 5.47 -1.14 -7.58
CA LEU A 96 6.76 -0.66 -8.09
C LEU A 96 7.01 -1.04 -9.56
N ALA A 97 6.38 -2.10 -10.05
CA ALA A 97 6.46 -2.54 -11.43
C ALA A 97 5.62 -1.67 -12.40
N LEU A 98 4.75 -0.78 -11.89
CA LEU A 98 3.95 0.11 -12.73
C LEU A 98 4.85 1.09 -13.52
N PRO A 99 4.68 1.18 -14.86
CA PRO A 99 5.56 1.99 -15.72
C PRO A 99 5.44 3.49 -15.44
N ASP A 100 4.24 3.97 -15.12
CA ASP A 100 3.95 5.39 -14.89
C ASP A 100 4.00 5.80 -13.41
N LEU A 101 4.56 4.95 -12.54
CA LEU A 101 4.69 5.29 -11.12
C LEU A 101 5.64 6.48 -10.93
N ALA A 102 5.13 7.55 -10.32
CA ALA A 102 5.90 8.77 -10.09
C ALA A 102 7.24 8.46 -9.35
N PRO A 103 8.37 9.10 -9.74
CA PRO A 103 9.68 8.81 -9.13
C PRO A 103 9.72 8.97 -7.61
N VAL A 104 8.96 9.93 -7.07
CA VAL A 104 8.82 10.10 -5.61
C VAL A 104 8.14 8.91 -4.95
N LEU A 105 7.12 8.33 -5.57
CA LEU A 105 6.46 7.12 -5.07
C LEU A 105 7.38 5.91 -5.17
N ARG A 106 8.15 5.77 -6.26
CA ARG A 106 9.18 4.72 -6.35
C ARG A 106 10.19 4.81 -5.22
N ARG A 107 10.61 6.01 -4.83
CA ARG A 107 11.51 6.21 -3.69
C ARG A 107 10.84 5.84 -2.37
N VAL A 108 9.67 6.41 -2.06
CA VAL A 108 8.98 6.20 -0.78
C VAL A 108 8.55 4.74 -0.59
N LEU A 109 8.10 4.09 -1.67
CA LEU A 109 7.83 2.65 -1.65
C LEU A 109 9.13 1.84 -1.68
N GLY A 110 10.19 2.33 -2.33
CA GLY A 110 11.50 1.69 -2.45
C GLY A 110 12.33 1.66 -1.16
N GLU A 111 12.15 2.63 -0.27
CA GLU A 111 12.83 2.76 1.03
C GLU A 111 12.31 1.78 2.11
N GLY A 112 11.91 0.57 1.70
CA GLY A 112 11.68 -0.54 2.62
C GLY A 112 12.98 -0.85 3.35
N ARG A 113 13.04 -0.57 4.66
CA ARG A 113 14.18 -0.91 5.51
C ARG A 113 14.47 -2.42 5.36
N PRO A 114 15.75 -2.83 5.20
CA PRO A 114 16.13 -4.23 5.04
C PRO A 114 15.62 -5.11 6.18
#